data_AF-A0A3A5MRD3-F1
#
_entry.id   AF-A0A3A5MRD3-F1
#
_cell.length_a   1.000
_cell.length_b   1.000
_cell.length_c   1.000
_cell.angle_alpha   90.00
_cell.angle_beta   90.00
_cell.angle_gamma   90.00
#
_symmetry.space_group_name_H-M   'P 1'
#
loop_
_entity.id
_entity.type
_entity.pdbx_description
1 polymer ?
#
loop_
_entity_poly.entity_id
_entity_poly.type
_entity_poly.pdbx_seq_one_letter_code
_entity_poly.pdbx_strand_id
1 'polypeptide(L)'
;MLILLDVDGVLNPQSQHPRLVLSPDRALLVQRLAGLGDIVWATTWSPTHTFHLTRDLELADTTEGIAFPRDMHADPAAPAPTPKLHWVARWLARQDDPPRAVVWIDDLLRADAEDWAAAQPYPTLLVHPEPRAGLTSEHVDEVTAFVAAL
;
A
#
# COMPACT_ATOMS: atom_id res chain seq x y z
N MET A 1 1.01 3.83 12.97
CA MET A 1 1.45 2.68 12.14
C MET A 1 1.20 3.10 10.70
N LEU A 2 2.05 2.71 9.76
CA LEU A 2 1.85 3.01 8.35
C LEU A 2 1.24 1.81 7.63
N ILE A 3 0.29 2.08 6.72
CA ILE A 3 -0.30 1.10 5.82
C ILE A 3 0.01 1.53 4.38
N LEU A 4 0.97 0.86 3.77
CA LEU A 4 1.35 1.05 2.37
C LEU A 4 0.36 0.31 1.49
N LEU A 5 -0.47 1.04 0.75
CA LEU A 5 -1.61 0.49 0.05
C LEU A 5 -1.47 0.69 -1.46
N ASP A 6 -1.41 -0.42 -2.21
CA ASP A 6 -1.54 -0.37 -3.67
C ASP A 6 -2.99 -0.22 -4.13
N VAL A 7 -3.18 0.10 -5.41
CA VAL A 7 -4.47 0.32 -6.07
C VAL A 7 -4.82 -0.81 -7.03
N ASP A 8 -3.98 -1.11 -8.02
CA ASP A 8 -4.25 -2.22 -8.95
C ASP A 8 -3.95 -3.55 -8.27
N GLY A 9 -4.73 -4.60 -8.56
CA GLY A 9 -4.59 -5.88 -7.87
C GLY A 9 -5.06 -5.89 -6.41
N VAL A 10 -5.20 -4.72 -5.77
CA VAL A 10 -5.63 -4.56 -4.38
C VAL A 10 -7.01 -3.91 -4.27
N LEU A 11 -7.22 -2.74 -4.87
CA LEU A 11 -8.48 -2.01 -4.83
C LEU A 11 -9.33 -2.20 -6.08
N ASN A 12 -8.69 -2.45 -7.23
CA ASN A 12 -9.34 -2.69 -8.53
C ASN A 12 -10.46 -1.67 -8.86
N PRO A 13 -10.16 -0.36 -8.83
CA PRO A 13 -11.13 0.67 -9.20
C PRO A 13 -11.55 0.57 -10.67
N GLN A 14 -12.73 1.12 -10.96
CA GLN A 14 -13.06 1.50 -12.33
C GLN A 14 -12.44 2.86 -12.65
N SER A 15 -11.67 2.95 -13.74
CA SER A 15 -11.12 4.22 -14.22
C SER A 15 -12.21 5.05 -14.89
N GLN A 16 -12.47 6.24 -14.33
CA GLN A 16 -13.39 7.25 -14.86
C GLN A 16 -12.65 8.60 -14.85
N HIS A 17 -11.71 8.77 -15.77
CA HIS A 17 -10.77 9.89 -15.75
C HIS A 17 -11.45 11.26 -15.46
N PRO A 18 -10.93 12.03 -14.49
CA PRO A 18 -9.66 11.84 -13.78
C PRO A 18 -9.73 10.99 -12.50
N ARG A 19 -10.85 10.29 -12.24
CA ARG A 19 -11.13 9.58 -10.97
C ARG A 19 -10.94 8.07 -11.09
N LEU A 20 -10.66 7.46 -9.94
CA LEU A 20 -10.71 6.03 -9.70
C LEU A 20 -11.90 5.75 -8.80
N VAL A 21 -12.91 5.05 -9.33
CA VAL A 21 -14.16 4.82 -8.61
C VAL A 21 -14.16 3.41 -8.04
N LEU A 22 -14.23 3.32 -6.71
CA LEU A 22 -14.36 2.06 -5.99
C LEU A 22 -15.83 1.66 -5.84
N SER A 23 -16.09 0.36 -5.79
CA SER A 23 -17.37 -0.14 -5.27
C SER A 23 -17.54 0.26 -3.80
N PRO A 24 -18.77 0.47 -3.29
CA PRO A 24 -19.02 0.81 -1.89
C PRO A 24 -18.36 -0.16 -0.90
N ASP A 25 -18.42 -1.47 -1.17
CA ASP A 25 -17.82 -2.49 -0.30
C ASP A 25 -16.30 -2.32 -0.20
N ARG A 26 -15.63 -2.03 -1.33
CA ARG A 26 -14.19 -1.77 -1.36
C ARG A 26 -13.83 -0.50 -0.60
N ALA A 27 -14.62 0.56 -0.76
CA ALA A 27 -14.41 1.81 -0.04
C ALA A 27 -14.49 1.59 1.48
N LEU A 28 -15.48 0.83 1.94
CA LEU A 28 -15.64 0.49 3.36
C LEU A 28 -14.43 -0.28 3.92
N LEU A 29 -13.84 -1.20 3.15
CA LEU A 29 -12.63 -1.90 3.57
C LEU A 29 -11.44 -0.95 3.75
N VAL A 30 -11.25 0.01 2.83
CA VAL A 30 -10.17 1.01 2.96
C VAL A 30 -10.41 1.94 4.15
N GLN A 31 -11.65 2.35 4.39
CA GLN A 31 -12.00 3.16 5.57
C GLN A 31 -11.74 2.41 6.88
N ARG A 32 -12.02 1.09 6.92
CA ARG A 32 -11.64 0.25 8.07
C ARG A 32 -10.13 0.22 8.28
N LEU A 33 -9.33 0.06 7.22
CA LEU A 33 -7.87 0.12 7.31
C LEU A 33 -7.38 1.49 7.82
N ALA A 34 -7.96 2.59 7.33
CA ALA A 34 -7.62 3.94 7.76
C ALA A 34 -7.93 4.19 9.25
N GLY A 35 -8.88 3.45 9.83
CA GLY A 35 -9.13 3.46 11.28
C GLY A 35 -8.06 2.74 12.11
N LEU A 36 -7.19 1.94 11.48
CA LEU A 36 -6.13 1.16 12.14
C LEU A 36 -4.75 1.81 12.04
N GLY A 37 -4.52 2.65 11.02
CA GLY A 37 -3.26 3.33 10.80
C GLY A 37 -3.32 4.32 9.64
N ASP A 38 -2.22 5.05 9.46
CA ASP A 38 -2.11 6.07 8.42
C ASP A 38 -1.89 5.39 7.07
N ILE A 39 -2.81 5.63 6.13
CA ILE A 39 -2.67 5.14 4.76
C ILE A 39 -1.59 5.95 4.04
N VAL A 40 -0.74 5.25 3.30
CA VAL A 40 0.20 5.82 2.34
C VAL A 40 0.02 5.10 1.01
N TRP A 41 -0.22 5.84 -0.06
CA TRP A 41 -0.42 5.25 -1.39
C TRP A 41 0.90 4.70 -1.94
N ALA A 42 0.98 3.38 -2.12
CA ALA A 42 2.13 2.67 -2.67
C ALA A 42 1.82 2.18 -4.10
N THR A 43 1.47 3.13 -4.97
CA THR A 43 0.96 2.83 -6.31
C THR A 43 1.62 3.64 -7.42
N THR A 44 1.62 3.10 -8.64
CA THR A 44 2.10 3.79 -9.86
C THR A 44 1.09 4.76 -10.46
N TRP A 45 -0.13 4.84 -9.91
CA TRP A 45 -1.10 5.86 -10.31
C TRP A 45 -0.58 7.27 -9.99
N SER A 46 -0.96 8.24 -10.83
CA SER A 46 -0.48 9.61 -10.65
C SER A 46 -1.01 10.25 -9.36
N PRO A 47 -0.29 11.24 -8.79
CA PRO A 47 -0.75 11.98 -7.61
C PRO A 47 -2.15 12.59 -7.76
N THR A 48 -2.57 12.91 -8.99
CA THR A 48 -3.93 13.41 -9.26
C THR A 48 -4.99 12.35 -8.98
N HIS A 49 -4.75 11.10 -9.35
CA HIS A 49 -5.71 10.01 -9.11
C HIS A 49 -5.81 9.70 -7.62
N THR A 50 -4.66 9.57 -6.94
CA THR A 50 -4.64 9.31 -5.51
C THR A 50 -5.20 10.49 -4.71
N PHE A 51 -5.01 11.74 -5.14
CA PHE A 51 -5.68 12.90 -4.54
C PHE A 51 -7.22 12.78 -4.58
N HIS A 52 -7.79 12.44 -5.74
CA HIS A 52 -9.24 12.24 -5.84
C HIS A 52 -9.70 11.05 -5.02
N LEU A 53 -8.95 9.94 -5.03
CA LEU A 53 -9.27 8.74 -4.26
C LEU A 53 -9.24 8.99 -2.75
N THR A 54 -8.21 9.70 -2.24
CA THR A 54 -8.13 10.16 -0.84
C THR A 54 -9.39 10.92 -0.43
N ARG A 55 -9.83 11.86 -1.27
CA ARG A 55 -11.02 12.68 -0.99
C ARG A 55 -12.31 11.87 -1.03
N ASP A 56 -12.47 11.00 -2.01
CA ASP A 56 -13.68 10.19 -2.19
C ASP A 56 -13.82 9.14 -1.08
N LEU A 57 -12.71 8.73 -0.47
CA LEU A 57 -12.65 7.83 0.67
C LEU A 57 -12.70 8.52 2.04
N GLU A 58 -12.69 9.85 2.05
CA GLU A 58 -12.64 10.67 3.28
C GLU A 58 -11.43 10.34 4.17
N LEU A 59 -10.29 10.01 3.54
CA LEU A 59 -9.04 9.79 4.26
C LEU A 59 -8.45 11.13 4.75
N ALA A 60 -7.49 11.06 5.68
CA ALA A 60 -6.83 12.25 6.20
C ALA A 60 -6.21 13.08 5.06
N ASP A 61 -6.30 14.40 5.14
CA ASP A 61 -5.70 15.32 4.15
C ASP A 61 -4.17 15.21 4.08
N THR A 62 -3.55 14.60 5.09
CA THR A 62 -2.11 14.28 5.15
C THR A 62 -1.74 12.95 4.47
N THR A 63 -2.71 12.22 3.91
CA THR A 63 -2.46 10.97 3.18
C THR A 63 -1.58 11.25 1.96
N GLU A 64 -0.34 10.77 2.00
CA GLU A 64 0.62 10.95 0.93
C GLU A 64 0.74 9.73 0.02
N GLY A 65 1.48 9.89 -1.08
CA GLY A 65 1.80 8.79 -1.99
C GLY A 65 3.30 8.70 -2.23
N ILE A 66 3.80 7.48 -2.30
CA ILE A 66 5.20 7.20 -2.65
C ILE A 66 5.39 7.56 -4.13
N ALA A 67 6.39 8.39 -4.41
CA ALA A 67 6.73 8.76 -5.78
C ALA A 67 7.52 7.62 -6.45
N PHE A 68 6.91 6.96 -7.44
CA PHE A 68 7.57 5.99 -8.31
C PHE A 68 7.99 6.67 -9.62
N PRO A 69 9.22 6.45 -10.11
CA PRO A 69 9.59 6.89 -11.45
C PRO A 69 8.82 6.11 -12.51
N ARG A 70 8.69 6.70 -13.71
CA ARG A 70 8.04 6.03 -14.86
C ARG A 70 8.73 4.72 -15.23
N ASP A 71 10.06 4.67 -15.09
CA ASP A 71 10.87 3.48 -15.29
C ASP A 71 11.15 2.86 -13.92
N MET A 72 10.26 1.99 -13.44
CA MET A 72 10.43 1.35 -12.12
C MET A 72 11.56 0.33 -12.06
N HIS A 73 12.14 -0.05 -13.20
CA HIS A 73 13.28 -0.95 -13.25
C HIS A 73 14.52 -0.24 -12.68
N ALA A 74 14.81 -0.49 -11.41
CA ALA A 74 15.98 0.06 -10.73
C ALA A 74 17.30 -0.45 -11.34
N ASP A 75 17.30 -1.65 -11.93
CA ASP A 75 18.42 -2.21 -12.68
C ASP A 75 17.90 -3.23 -13.72
N PRO A 76 18.08 -3.00 -15.04
CA PRO A 76 17.76 -3.97 -16.08
C PRO A 76 18.56 -5.29 -15.96
N ALA A 77 19.73 -5.27 -15.30
CA ALA A 77 20.58 -6.44 -15.11
C ALA A 77 20.17 -7.30 -13.91
N ALA A 78 19.34 -6.77 -13.00
CA ALA A 78 18.81 -7.46 -11.83
C ALA A 78 17.39 -6.94 -11.53
N PRO A 79 16.38 -7.31 -12.34
CA PRO A 79 15.01 -6.89 -12.07
C PRO A 79 14.58 -7.43 -10.70
N ALA A 80 14.29 -6.53 -9.76
CA ALA A 80 13.78 -6.90 -8.45
C ALA A 80 12.46 -7.67 -8.62
N PRO A 81 12.30 -8.85 -7.99
CA PRO A 81 11.08 -9.63 -8.07
C PRO A 81 9.82 -8.86 -7.62
N THR A 82 9.94 -8.00 -6.60
CA THR A 82 8.92 -7.03 -6.21
C THR A 82 9.25 -5.64 -6.79
N PRO A 83 8.53 -5.18 -7.84
CA PRO A 83 8.93 -3.99 -8.61
C PRO A 83 9.03 -2.68 -7.79
N LYS A 84 8.24 -2.53 -6.74
CA LYS A 84 8.15 -1.31 -5.92
C LYS A 84 9.09 -1.30 -4.71
N LEU A 85 9.71 -2.43 -4.38
CA LEU A 85 10.43 -2.63 -3.13
C LEU A 85 11.54 -1.60 -2.91
N HIS A 86 12.36 -1.33 -3.93
CA HIS A 86 13.43 -0.33 -3.83
C HIS A 86 12.91 1.05 -3.41
N TRP A 87 11.79 1.49 -4.00
CA TRP A 87 11.21 2.81 -3.79
C TRP A 87 10.50 2.91 -2.45
N VAL A 88 9.79 1.85 -2.05
CA VAL A 88 9.18 1.73 -0.72
C VAL A 88 10.24 1.80 0.38
N ALA A 89 11.29 0.98 0.27
CA ALA A 89 12.39 0.97 1.24
C ALA A 89 13.09 2.34 1.32
N ARG A 90 13.32 2.98 0.17
CA ARG A 90 13.91 4.32 0.09
C ARG A 90 13.02 5.40 0.72
N TRP A 91 11.70 5.32 0.53
CA TRP A 91 10.76 6.28 1.11
C TRP A 91 10.65 6.11 2.62
N LEU A 92 10.60 4.87 3.13
CA LEU A 92 10.60 4.58 4.57
C LEU A 92 11.89 5.06 5.26
N ALA A 93 13.05 4.86 4.63
CA ALA A 93 14.34 5.29 5.17
C ALA A 93 14.53 6.82 5.22
N ARG A 94 13.62 7.60 4.61
CA ARG A 94 13.64 9.08 4.61
C ARG A 94 12.69 9.70 5.62
N GLN A 95 11.88 8.90 6.31
CA GLN A 95 11.02 9.40 7.37
C GLN A 95 11.88 9.88 8.54
N ASP A 96 11.51 11.01 9.13
CA ASP A 96 12.26 11.60 10.26
C ASP A 96 12.27 10.65 11.47
N ASP A 97 11.14 9.98 11.71
CA ASP A 97 10.97 8.99 12.76
C ASP A 97 10.65 7.60 12.18
N PRO A 98 11.22 6.52 12.74
CA PRO A 98 10.86 5.16 12.33
C PRO A 98 9.40 4.86 12.70
N PRO A 99 8.63 4.20 11.83
CA PRO A 99 7.26 3.84 12.14
C PRO A 99 7.21 2.78 13.25
N ARG A 100 6.17 2.84 14.09
CA ARG A 100 5.90 1.80 15.12
C ARG A 100 5.72 0.41 14.52
N ALA A 101 5.13 0.35 13.33
CA ALA A 101 4.93 -0.85 12.53
C ALA A 101 4.57 -0.44 11.09
N VAL A 102 4.75 -1.36 10.15
CA VAL A 102 4.39 -1.20 8.74
C VAL A 102 3.50 -2.36 8.29
N VAL A 103 2.45 -2.06 7.54
CA VAL A 103 1.69 -3.04 6.79
C VAL A 103 1.84 -2.70 5.31
N TRP A 104 2.20 -3.65 4.46
CA TRP A 104 2.24 -3.45 3.02
C TRP A 104 1.28 -4.39 2.31
N ILE A 105 0.30 -3.81 1.63
CA ILE A 105 -0.75 -4.51 0.90
C ILE A 105 -0.55 -4.28 -0.59
N ASP A 106 -0.10 -5.31 -1.30
CA ASP A 106 0.24 -5.26 -2.73
C ASP A 106 0.18 -6.70 -3.31
N ASP A 107 -0.35 -6.87 -4.52
CA ASP A 107 -0.51 -8.18 -5.17
C ASP A 107 0.78 -8.69 -5.85
N LEU A 108 1.80 -7.84 -5.91
CA LEU A 108 3.09 -8.12 -6.55
C LEU A 108 4.22 -8.40 -5.55
N LEU A 109 3.91 -8.59 -4.27
CA LEU A 109 4.89 -8.99 -3.26
C LEU A 109 5.45 -10.38 -3.57
N ARG A 110 6.77 -10.52 -3.49
CA ARG A 110 7.52 -11.76 -3.71
C ARG A 110 8.52 -11.99 -2.57
N ALA A 111 9.32 -13.05 -2.67
CA ALA A 111 10.27 -13.46 -1.63
C ALA A 111 11.24 -12.33 -1.19
N ASP A 112 11.62 -11.43 -2.08
CA ASP A 112 12.46 -10.27 -1.74
C ASP A 112 11.75 -9.27 -0.81
N ALA A 113 10.42 -9.14 -0.91
CA ALA A 113 9.64 -8.35 0.04
C ALA A 113 9.57 -9.05 1.41
N GLU A 114 9.46 -10.39 1.45
CA GLU A 114 9.47 -11.17 2.69
C GLU A 114 10.82 -11.02 3.42
N ASP A 115 11.93 -11.18 2.70
CA ASP A 115 13.28 -10.96 3.23
C ASP A 115 13.45 -9.53 3.76
N TRP A 116 12.93 -8.54 3.02
CA TRP A 116 12.94 -7.14 3.44
C TRP A 116 12.12 -6.88 4.70
N ALA A 117 10.92 -7.46 4.81
CA ALA A 117 10.04 -7.31 5.95
C ALA A 117 10.64 -7.92 7.22
N ALA A 118 11.25 -9.11 7.10
CA ALA A 118 11.93 -9.79 8.19
C ALA A 118 13.16 -9.02 8.70
N ALA A 119 13.80 -8.23 7.83
CA ALA A 119 14.97 -7.42 8.17
C ALA A 119 14.61 -6.05 8.80
N GLN A 120 13.33 -5.66 8.85
CA GLN A 120 12.95 -4.36 9.42
C GLN A 120 13.17 -4.31 10.94
N PRO A 121 13.56 -3.14 11.50
CA PRO A 121 13.73 -2.97 12.95
C PRO A 121 12.38 -2.80 13.68
N TYR A 122 11.26 -2.77 12.95
CA TYR A 122 9.91 -2.66 13.46
C TYR A 122 9.03 -3.79 12.89
N PRO A 123 7.96 -4.19 13.60
CA PRO A 123 7.01 -5.17 13.10
C PRO A 123 6.50 -4.80 11.72
N THR A 124 6.60 -5.74 10.78
CA THR A 124 6.19 -5.54 9.38
C THR A 124 5.31 -6.69 8.94
N LEU A 125 4.10 -6.38 8.50
CA LEU A 125 3.15 -7.33 7.92
C LEU A 125 3.07 -7.13 6.41
N LEU A 126 3.14 -8.23 5.67
CA LEU A 126 2.87 -8.26 4.24
C LEU A 126 1.51 -8.92 4.02
N VAL A 127 0.64 -8.26 3.28
CA VAL A 127 -0.67 -8.80 2.90
C VAL A 127 -0.69 -8.91 1.39
N HIS A 128 -0.99 -10.10 0.89
CA HIS A 128 -0.87 -10.44 -0.52
C HIS A 128 -2.24 -10.82 -1.12
N PRO A 129 -3.09 -9.85 -1.49
CA PRO A 129 -4.37 -10.15 -2.10
C PRO A 129 -4.21 -10.85 -3.44
N GLU A 130 -5.15 -11.75 -3.77
CA GLU A 130 -5.24 -12.28 -5.13
C GLU A 130 -5.63 -11.13 -6.09
N PRO A 131 -4.91 -10.92 -7.21
CA PRO A 131 -5.07 -9.71 -8.03
C PRO A 131 -6.48 -9.44 -8.58
N ARG A 132 -7.25 -10.47 -8.92
CA ARG A 132 -8.62 -10.35 -9.46
C ARG A 132 -9.65 -10.09 -8.38
N ALA A 133 -9.47 -10.68 -7.19
CA ALA A 133 -10.35 -10.48 -6.04
C ALA A 133 -10.05 -9.18 -5.29
N GLY A 134 -8.78 -8.82 -5.20
CA GLY A 134 -8.21 -7.73 -4.41
C GLY A 134 -8.41 -7.90 -2.90
N LEU A 135 -8.22 -6.81 -2.16
CA LEU A 135 -8.54 -6.64 -0.74
C LEU A 135 -9.91 -7.23 -0.34
N THR A 136 -9.95 -7.94 0.79
CA THR A 136 -11.15 -8.60 1.33
C THR A 136 -11.30 -8.24 2.79
N SER A 137 -12.43 -8.63 3.41
CA SER A 137 -12.59 -8.49 4.86
C SER A 137 -11.57 -9.31 5.64
N GLU A 138 -11.19 -10.50 5.16
CA GLU A 138 -10.18 -11.36 5.80
C GLU A 138 -8.83 -10.66 5.89
N HIS A 139 -8.41 -9.96 4.82
CA HIS A 139 -7.20 -9.14 4.83
C HIS A 139 -7.28 -8.00 5.85
N VAL A 140 -8.44 -7.35 6.00
CA VAL A 140 -8.63 -6.30 7.02
C VAL A 140 -8.60 -6.89 8.43
N ASP A 141 -9.17 -8.08 8.62
CA ASP A 141 -9.18 -8.77 9.91
C ASP A 141 -7.77 -9.24 10.30
N GLU A 142 -6.95 -9.67 9.34
CA GLU A 142 -5.53 -9.96 9.53
C GLU A 142 -4.75 -8.73 9.99
N VAL A 143 -4.93 -7.58 9.33
CA VAL A 143 -4.32 -6.30 9.74
C VAL A 143 -4.79 -5.90 11.14
N THR A 144 -6.08 -6.08 11.44
CA THR A 144 -6.66 -5.80 12.77
C THR A 144 -5.99 -6.65 13.85
N ALA A 145 -5.82 -7.95 13.59
CA ALA A 145 -5.18 -8.87 14.53
C ALA A 145 -3.71 -8.52 14.75
N PHE A 146 -2.98 -8.16 13.69
CA PHE A 146 -1.61 -7.68 13.78
C PHE A 146 -1.53 -6.44 14.67
N VAL A 147 -2.37 -5.42 14.42
CA VAL A 147 -2.39 -4.17 15.21
C VAL A 147 -2.68 -4.43 16.68
N ALA A 148 -3.59 -5.34 16.99
CA ALA A 148 -3.93 -5.70 18.37
C ALA A 148 -2.77 -6.38 19.12
N ALA A 149 -1.79 -6.95 18.41
CA ALA A 149 -0.63 -7.62 18.98
C ALA A 149 0.61 -6.72 19.14
N LEU A 150 0.57 -5.48 18.62
CA LEU A 150 1.66 -4.50 18.68
C LEU A 150 1.69 -3.71 19.99
#